data_AF-L1Q2R9-F1
#
_entry.id   AF-L1Q2R9-F1
#
_cell.length_a   1.000
_cell.length_b   1.000
_cell.length_c   1.000
_cell.angle_alpha   90.00
_cell.angle_beta   90.00
_cell.angle_gamma   90.00
#
_symmetry.space_group_name_H-M   'P 1'
#
loop_
_entity.id
_entity.type
_entity.pdbx_description
1 polymer ?
#
loop_
_entity_poly.entity_id
_entity_poly.type
_entity_poly.pdbx_seq_one_letter_code
_entity_poly.pdbx_strand_id
1 'polypeptide(L)'
;MFTLVDYLESGKYGAYYFVPFDIGYKDTDTDELKNLKSSLKEKINSTLEKVGTSEEVDDDVAFKEYIENDVLSIMNTSEEYKKSIANYEKANNTKVTIEDQADIISTIIADYTIFSMTTEIKGPSQAVTDAIGQSMNNFTPLQLANYVATLASGGTRYKVSIVDKITSPTGEVLHEFKPEVVDELDIPEEYLQAVKEGMRKVNTYVNNGLAYECFGNFPIEVVGKTGTADFSTEEHYTEIGRRPHGNYISFAPMDNPKIAIFSTLYDGNKGSSGATVHKAIYEAYFKDELLKINPNYASTSSSFQKYVVNAPADNKETEESNVEANKQDTNNQNTNTETNNIEQ
;
A
#
# COMPACT_ATOMS: atom_id res chain seq x y z
N MET A 1 13.52 7.13 5.43
CA MET A 1 13.81 7.36 3.99
C MET A 1 12.73 8.17 3.27
N PHE A 2 11.44 7.89 3.44
CA PHE A 2 10.38 8.68 2.77
C PHE A 2 10.52 10.19 3.00
N THR A 3 10.74 10.62 4.24
CA THR A 3 10.98 12.05 4.55
C THR A 3 12.24 12.61 3.91
N LEU A 4 13.32 11.82 3.78
CA LEU A 4 14.52 12.23 3.05
C LEU A 4 14.20 12.46 1.56
N VAL A 5 13.45 11.54 0.93
CA VAL A 5 13.03 11.71 -0.47
C VAL A 5 12.23 13.00 -0.62
N ASP A 6 11.27 13.26 0.26
CA ASP A 6 10.47 14.49 0.22
C ASP A 6 11.35 15.76 0.36
N TYR A 7 12.34 15.74 1.27
CA TYR A 7 13.29 16.85 1.41
C TYR A 7 14.12 17.07 0.15
N LEU A 8 14.64 15.98 -0.44
CA LEU A 8 15.46 16.03 -1.65
C LEU A 8 14.64 16.51 -2.86
N GLU A 9 13.41 16.01 -3.03
CA GLU A 9 12.52 16.41 -4.11
C GLU A 9 12.00 17.85 -3.96
N SER A 10 11.82 18.33 -2.73
CA SER A 10 11.42 19.73 -2.49
C SER A 10 12.56 20.74 -2.71
N GLY A 11 13.82 20.28 -2.77
CA GLY A 11 15.00 21.14 -2.85
C GLY A 11 15.26 21.91 -1.55
N LYS A 12 14.76 21.41 -0.41
CA LYS A 12 14.87 22.08 0.90
C LYS A 12 15.05 21.10 2.05
N TYR A 13 16.05 21.39 2.89
CA TYR A 13 16.28 20.67 4.15
C TYR A 13 16.83 21.63 5.20
N GLY A 14 16.07 21.89 6.27
CA GLY A 14 16.43 22.90 7.26
C GLY A 14 16.66 24.29 6.63
N ALA A 15 17.89 24.81 6.75
CA ALA A 15 18.33 26.07 6.15
C ALA A 15 18.93 25.92 4.74
N TYR A 16 19.12 24.68 4.26
CA TYR A 16 19.67 24.41 2.94
C TYR A 16 18.60 24.53 1.86
N TYR A 17 18.97 25.21 0.76
CA TYR A 17 18.20 25.30 -0.48
C TYR A 17 19.09 24.83 -1.63
N PHE A 18 18.59 23.89 -2.42
CA PHE A 18 19.36 23.21 -3.45
C PHE A 18 18.46 22.81 -4.63
N VAL A 19 19.07 22.38 -5.72
CA VAL A 19 18.36 21.89 -6.89
C VAL A 19 17.64 20.57 -6.53
N PRO A 20 16.32 20.45 -6.72
CA PRO A 20 15.58 19.22 -6.47
C PRO A 20 16.28 17.97 -7.00
N PHE A 21 16.47 16.99 -6.11
CA PHE A 21 17.21 15.77 -6.38
C PHE A 21 16.33 14.56 -6.13
N ASP A 22 16.27 13.65 -7.10
CA ASP A 22 15.38 12.50 -7.09
C ASP A 22 16.18 11.21 -6.94
N ILE A 23 15.91 10.47 -5.86
CA ILE A 23 16.42 9.11 -5.63
C ILE A 23 15.30 8.06 -5.69
N GLY A 24 14.08 8.46 -6.04
CA GLY A 24 12.91 7.61 -6.23
C GLY A 24 13.04 6.68 -7.44
N TYR A 25 12.27 5.59 -7.43
CA TYR A 25 12.19 4.69 -8.58
C TYR A 25 11.24 5.29 -9.63
N LYS A 26 11.69 5.36 -10.89
CA LYS A 26 10.85 5.73 -12.03
C LYS A 26 11.01 4.72 -13.15
N ASP A 27 9.90 4.28 -13.74
CA ASP A 27 9.94 3.34 -14.87
C ASP A 27 10.68 3.90 -16.08
N THR A 28 10.65 5.22 -16.24
CA THR A 28 11.32 5.97 -17.31
C THR A 28 12.83 6.10 -17.13
N ASP A 29 13.37 5.78 -15.95
CA ASP A 29 14.82 5.83 -15.71
C ASP A 29 15.53 4.73 -16.52
N THR A 30 16.74 5.02 -16.97
CA THR A 30 17.64 4.01 -17.55
C THR A 30 18.03 2.99 -16.48
N ASP A 31 18.40 1.78 -16.89
CA ASP A 31 18.86 0.74 -15.95
C ASP A 31 20.09 1.20 -15.17
N GLU A 32 20.98 1.98 -15.79
CA GLU A 32 22.13 2.60 -15.13
C GLU A 32 21.70 3.54 -14.00
N LEU A 33 20.76 4.46 -14.28
CA LEU A 33 20.27 5.41 -13.29
C LEU A 33 19.51 4.69 -12.15
N LYS A 34 18.72 3.67 -12.48
CA LYS A 34 18.05 2.82 -11.48
C LYS A 34 19.06 2.16 -10.54
N ASN A 35 20.13 1.59 -11.09
CA ASN A 35 21.19 0.94 -10.30
C ASN A 35 21.94 1.93 -9.40
N LEU A 36 22.29 3.12 -9.90
CA LEU A 36 22.94 4.17 -9.11
C LEU A 36 22.05 4.63 -7.94
N LYS A 37 20.76 4.89 -8.20
CA LYS A 37 19.79 5.26 -7.15
C LYS A 37 19.64 4.14 -6.11
N SER A 38 19.59 2.88 -6.55
CA SER A 38 19.50 1.73 -5.64
C SER A 38 20.74 1.58 -4.76
N SER A 39 21.95 1.70 -5.34
CA SER A 39 23.22 1.68 -4.60
C SER A 39 23.25 2.72 -3.47
N LEU A 40 22.87 3.98 -3.77
CA LEU A 40 22.81 5.04 -2.77
C LEU A 40 21.81 4.71 -1.65
N LYS A 41 20.61 4.22 -2.00
CA LYS A 41 19.59 3.83 -1.03
C LYS A 41 20.01 2.66 -0.15
N GLU A 42 20.70 1.68 -0.71
CA GLU A 42 21.27 0.55 0.04
C GLU A 42 22.32 1.01 1.05
N LYS A 43 23.22 1.93 0.66
CA LYS A 43 24.20 2.52 1.58
C LYS A 43 23.50 3.23 2.74
N ILE A 44 22.50 4.06 2.47
CA ILE A 44 21.72 4.74 3.51
C ILE A 44 21.02 3.72 4.43
N ASN A 45 20.30 2.74 3.87
CA ASN A 45 19.57 1.75 4.66
C ASN A 45 20.50 0.90 5.52
N SER A 46 21.60 0.39 4.96
CA SER A 46 22.57 -0.42 5.70
C SER A 46 23.25 0.34 6.85
N THR A 47 23.40 1.66 6.72
CA THR A 47 23.86 2.51 7.82
C THR A 47 22.79 2.66 8.90
N LEU A 48 21.54 2.92 8.50
CA LEU A 48 20.41 3.04 9.44
C LEU A 48 20.13 1.74 10.21
N GLU A 49 20.29 0.59 9.58
CA GLU A 49 20.11 -0.73 10.21
C GLU A 49 21.13 -1.01 11.33
N LYS A 50 22.26 -0.29 11.34
CA LYS A 50 23.30 -0.42 12.38
C LYS A 50 23.07 0.49 13.59
N VAL A 51 22.10 1.40 13.52
CA VAL A 51 21.79 2.32 14.62
C VAL A 51 21.40 1.54 15.88
N GLY A 52 22.00 1.88 17.02
CA GLY A 52 21.78 1.21 18.30
C GLY A 52 22.58 -0.09 18.48
N THR A 53 23.40 -0.48 17.49
CA THR A 53 24.28 -1.65 17.56
C THR A 53 25.73 -1.24 17.84
N SER A 54 26.63 -2.22 18.00
CA SER A 54 28.07 -1.96 18.10
C SER A 54 28.72 -1.50 16.79
N GLU A 55 28.00 -1.58 15.66
CA GLU A 55 28.46 -1.17 14.32
C GLU A 55 27.88 0.18 13.88
N GLU A 56 27.21 0.92 14.79
CA GLU A 56 26.65 2.25 14.51
C GLU A 56 27.72 3.19 13.93
N VAL A 57 27.37 3.89 12.84
CA VAL A 57 28.22 4.92 12.24
C VAL A 57 27.79 6.26 12.81
N ASP A 58 28.73 7.01 13.39
CA ASP A 58 28.49 8.30 14.06
C ASP A 58 29.28 9.48 13.45
N ASP A 59 30.02 9.23 12.36
CA ASP A 59 30.80 10.22 11.62
C ASP A 59 30.09 10.60 10.31
N ASP A 60 29.41 11.74 10.33
CA ASP A 60 28.68 12.29 9.18
C ASP A 60 29.62 12.75 8.07
N VAL A 61 30.82 13.23 8.39
CA VAL A 61 31.81 13.64 7.40
C VAL A 61 32.33 12.43 6.63
N ALA A 62 32.69 11.35 7.33
CA ALA A 62 33.11 10.12 6.70
C ALA A 62 31.99 9.48 5.86
N PHE A 63 30.75 9.51 6.35
CA PHE A 63 29.62 8.98 5.58
C PHE A 63 29.29 9.84 4.35
N LYS A 64 29.40 11.17 4.44
CA LYS A 64 29.30 12.07 3.29
C LYS A 64 30.32 11.70 2.21
N GLU A 65 31.60 11.59 2.57
CA GLU A 65 32.68 11.20 1.63
C GLU A 65 32.41 9.84 0.98
N TYR A 66 31.79 8.91 1.72
CA TYR A 66 31.45 7.57 1.23
C TYR A 66 30.34 7.54 0.16
N ILE A 67 29.43 8.52 0.17
CA ILE A 67 28.27 8.57 -0.75
C ILE A 67 28.39 9.64 -1.84
N GLU A 68 29.32 10.58 -1.72
CA GLU A 68 29.41 11.75 -2.60
C GLU A 68 29.57 11.39 -4.07
N ASN A 69 30.37 10.36 -4.36
CA ASN A 69 30.53 9.85 -5.72
C ASN A 69 29.25 9.21 -6.28
N ASP A 70 28.42 8.56 -5.46
CA ASP A 70 27.13 8.02 -5.91
C ASP A 70 26.17 9.16 -6.27
N VAL A 71 26.09 10.18 -5.41
CA VAL A 71 25.27 11.38 -5.65
C VAL A 71 25.72 12.06 -6.94
N LEU A 72 27.03 12.31 -7.10
CA LEU A 72 27.60 12.91 -8.29
C LEU A 72 27.31 12.10 -9.57
N SER A 73 27.37 10.76 -9.48
CA SER A 73 27.09 9.86 -10.60
C SER A 73 25.61 9.92 -11.01
N ILE A 74 24.69 9.97 -10.04
CA ILE A 74 23.25 10.14 -10.30
C ILE A 74 23.00 11.47 -11.02
N MET A 75 23.58 12.58 -10.53
CA MET A 75 23.42 13.90 -11.13
C MET A 75 23.92 13.98 -12.57
N ASN A 76 25.09 13.37 -12.84
CA ASN A 76 25.67 13.34 -14.18
C ASN A 76 24.93 12.41 -15.15
N THR A 77 24.24 11.40 -14.65
CA THR A 77 23.48 10.43 -15.47
C THR A 77 22.04 10.92 -15.72
N SER A 78 21.47 11.67 -14.78
CA SER A 78 20.07 12.12 -14.86
C SER A 78 19.89 13.35 -15.75
N GLU A 79 19.33 13.15 -16.94
CA GLU A 79 18.92 14.25 -17.83
C GLU A 79 17.83 15.14 -17.22
N GLU A 80 16.98 14.57 -16.36
CA GLU A 80 15.98 15.32 -15.61
C GLU A 80 16.63 16.28 -14.62
N TYR A 81 17.63 15.80 -13.88
CA TYR A 81 18.36 16.63 -12.91
C TYR A 81 19.12 17.78 -13.61
N LYS A 82 19.78 17.50 -14.74
CA LYS A 82 20.44 18.55 -15.56
C LYS A 82 19.45 19.63 -16.00
N LYS A 83 18.21 19.27 -16.32
CA LYS A 83 17.13 20.25 -16.62
C LYS A 83 16.70 21.01 -15.37
N SER A 84 16.63 20.35 -14.22
CA SER A 84 16.30 21.00 -12.94
C SER A 84 17.32 22.08 -12.56
N ILE A 85 18.61 21.89 -12.85
CA ILE A 85 19.64 22.94 -12.66
C ILE A 85 19.27 24.21 -13.44
N ALA A 86 19.00 24.08 -14.75
CA ALA A 86 18.67 25.23 -15.59
C ALA A 86 17.42 25.98 -15.10
N ASN A 87 16.41 25.25 -14.62
CA ASN A 87 15.20 25.83 -14.04
C ASN A 87 15.48 26.55 -12.72
N TYR A 88 16.28 25.93 -11.85
CA TYR A 88 16.65 26.50 -10.55
C TYR A 88 17.46 27.78 -10.69
N GLU A 89 18.45 27.79 -11.59
CA GLU A 89 19.26 28.99 -11.89
C GLU A 89 18.39 30.16 -12.36
N LYS A 90 17.43 29.88 -13.26
CA LYS A 90 16.50 30.88 -13.78
C LYS A 90 15.55 31.40 -12.70
N ALA A 91 15.01 30.53 -11.87
CA ALA A 91 14.04 30.89 -10.85
C ALA A 91 14.67 31.73 -9.73
N ASN A 92 15.92 31.44 -9.37
CA ASN A 92 16.61 32.06 -8.25
C ASN A 92 17.62 33.14 -8.66
N ASN A 93 17.76 33.41 -9.96
CA ASN A 93 18.76 34.34 -10.51
C ASN A 93 20.18 34.05 -9.96
N THR A 94 20.57 32.77 -9.98
CA THR A 94 21.82 32.26 -9.44
C THR A 94 22.53 31.34 -10.43
N LYS A 95 23.78 30.97 -10.14
CA LYS A 95 24.55 29.96 -10.86
C LYS A 95 25.03 28.89 -9.91
N VAL A 96 24.89 27.63 -10.31
CA VAL A 96 25.27 26.47 -9.50
C VAL A 96 26.03 25.46 -10.36
N THR A 97 26.98 24.75 -9.75
CA THR A 97 27.68 23.64 -10.40
C THR A 97 27.13 22.30 -9.90
N ILE A 98 27.35 21.23 -10.67
CA ILE A 98 26.94 19.89 -10.23
C ILE A 98 27.75 19.49 -8.99
N GLU A 99 29.02 19.84 -8.94
CA GLU A 99 29.94 19.56 -7.85
C GLU A 99 29.49 20.24 -6.55
N ASP A 100 29.14 21.54 -6.61
CA ASP A 100 28.62 22.26 -5.43
C ASP A 100 27.30 21.65 -4.94
N GLN A 101 26.42 21.22 -5.87
CA GLN A 101 25.17 20.58 -5.48
C GLN A 101 25.38 19.17 -4.92
N ALA A 102 26.35 18.41 -5.44
CA ALA A 102 26.69 17.08 -4.93
C ALA A 102 27.24 17.18 -3.49
N ASP A 103 28.09 18.15 -3.22
CA ASP A 103 28.60 18.44 -1.88
C ASP A 103 27.46 18.75 -0.88
N ILE A 104 26.55 19.65 -1.26
CA ILE A 104 25.39 20.03 -0.44
C ILE A 104 24.47 18.83 -0.19
N ILE A 105 24.09 18.10 -1.24
CA ILE A 105 23.14 16.98 -1.14
C ILE A 105 23.75 15.82 -0.35
N SER A 106 25.03 15.51 -0.54
CA SER A 106 25.71 14.47 0.24
C SER A 106 25.80 14.85 1.72
N THR A 107 26.03 16.13 2.02
CA THR A 107 26.01 16.65 3.40
C THR A 107 24.62 16.47 4.02
N ILE A 108 23.56 16.78 3.28
CA ILE A 108 22.17 16.62 3.76
C ILE A 108 21.82 15.16 4.00
N ILE A 109 22.18 14.27 3.07
CA ILE A 109 21.94 12.83 3.23
C ILE A 109 22.71 12.31 4.45
N ALA A 110 23.94 12.76 4.66
CA ALA A 110 24.74 12.35 5.81
C ALA A 110 24.17 12.87 7.13
N ASP A 111 23.85 14.16 7.23
CA ASP A 111 23.20 14.75 8.41
C ASP A 111 21.86 14.06 8.74
N TYR A 112 21.03 13.81 7.72
CA TYR A 112 19.79 13.08 7.91
C TYR A 112 20.04 11.66 8.43
N THR A 113 20.99 10.93 7.83
CA THR A 113 21.22 9.51 8.11
C THR A 113 21.90 9.30 9.46
N ILE A 114 22.95 10.07 9.75
CA ILE A 114 23.81 9.89 10.92
C ILE A 114 23.26 10.62 12.15
N PHE A 115 22.65 11.79 11.97
CA PHE A 115 22.17 12.60 13.08
C PHE A 115 20.65 12.54 13.26
N SER A 116 19.88 12.96 12.25
CA SER A 116 18.42 13.12 12.41
C SER A 116 17.71 11.79 12.65
N MET A 117 17.94 10.79 11.80
CA MET A 117 17.30 9.48 11.93
C MET A 117 17.80 8.72 13.15
N THR A 118 19.09 8.79 13.48
CA THR A 118 19.64 8.18 14.69
C THR A 118 18.95 8.70 15.96
N THR A 119 18.69 10.00 16.00
CA THR A 119 17.96 10.63 17.10
C THR A 119 16.53 10.12 17.22
N GLU A 120 15.83 9.99 16.09
CA GLU A 120 14.47 9.44 16.05
C GLU A 120 14.45 7.95 16.45
N ILE A 121 15.35 7.14 15.90
CA ILE A 121 15.43 5.69 16.16
C ILE A 121 15.71 5.38 17.64
N LYS A 122 16.63 6.13 18.26
CA LYS A 122 17.06 5.88 19.65
C LYS A 122 16.21 6.63 20.67
N GLY A 123 15.31 7.51 20.22
CA GLY A 123 14.49 8.34 21.08
C GLY A 123 13.53 7.50 21.94
N PRO A 124 13.59 7.57 23.29
CA PRO A 124 12.67 6.81 24.13
C PRO A 124 11.20 7.17 23.92
N SER A 125 10.90 8.44 23.56
CA SER A 125 9.54 8.87 23.23
C SER A 125 9.06 8.24 21.93
N GLN A 126 9.94 8.15 20.92
CA GLN A 126 9.68 7.53 19.63
C GLN A 126 9.41 6.04 19.80
N ALA A 127 10.21 5.31 20.59
CA ALA A 127 9.96 3.90 20.84
C ALA A 127 8.55 3.62 21.41
N VAL A 128 8.04 4.51 22.27
CA VAL A 128 6.69 4.39 22.85
C VAL A 128 5.61 4.70 21.81
N THR A 129 5.79 5.73 20.98
CA THR A 129 4.81 6.09 19.94
C THR A 129 4.85 5.10 18.77
N ASP A 130 6.01 4.56 18.43
CA ASP A 130 6.18 3.52 17.44
C ASP A 130 5.49 2.21 17.85
N ALA A 131 5.53 1.84 19.13
CA ALA A 131 4.87 0.64 19.64
C ALA A 131 3.33 0.66 19.43
N ILE A 132 2.73 1.83 19.22
CA ILE A 132 1.30 2.00 18.93
C ILE A 132 1.01 2.34 17.47
N GLY A 133 2.01 2.28 16.59
CA GLY A 133 1.86 2.54 15.15
C GLY A 133 1.88 4.02 14.76
N GLN A 134 2.45 4.90 15.58
CA GLN A 134 2.68 6.33 15.27
C GLN A 134 4.17 6.57 14.92
N SER A 135 4.57 7.85 14.84
CA SER A 135 5.97 8.29 14.60
C SER A 135 6.56 7.75 13.30
N MET A 136 7.57 6.89 13.34
CA MET A 136 8.30 6.46 12.15
C MET A 136 7.53 5.39 11.34
N ASN A 137 6.46 4.85 11.89
CA ASN A 137 5.60 3.89 11.22
C ASN A 137 4.82 4.51 10.05
N ASN A 138 5.40 4.36 8.86
CA ASN A 138 4.74 4.70 7.61
C ASN A 138 4.67 3.46 6.71
N PHE A 139 3.49 2.84 6.68
CA PHE A 139 3.25 1.63 5.90
C PHE A 139 2.32 1.92 4.73
N THR A 140 2.59 1.28 3.60
CA THR A 140 1.67 1.34 2.47
C THR A 140 0.40 0.54 2.76
N PRO A 141 -0.75 0.90 2.14
CA PRO A 141 -1.96 0.10 2.24
C PRO A 141 -1.74 -1.38 1.88
N LEU A 142 -0.87 -1.64 0.90
CA LEU A 142 -0.55 -2.99 0.47
C LEU A 142 0.27 -3.76 1.50
N GLN A 143 1.23 -3.12 2.17
CA GLN A 143 1.97 -3.72 3.28
C GLN A 143 1.03 -4.10 4.43
N LEU A 144 0.08 -3.23 4.79
CA LEU A 144 -0.89 -3.50 5.86
C LEU A 144 -1.90 -4.59 5.47
N ALA A 145 -2.36 -4.61 4.21
CA ALA A 145 -3.20 -5.69 3.68
C ALA A 145 -2.45 -7.03 3.71
N ASN A 146 -1.19 -7.06 3.29
CA ASN A 146 -0.38 -8.28 3.31
C ASN A 146 -0.02 -8.71 4.74
N TYR A 147 0.19 -7.77 5.66
CA TYR A 147 0.37 -8.04 7.08
C TYR A 147 -0.85 -8.77 7.67
N VAL A 148 -2.06 -8.26 7.45
CA VAL A 148 -3.26 -8.92 7.95
C VAL A 148 -3.52 -10.27 7.26
N ALA A 149 -3.18 -10.40 5.97
CA ALA A 149 -3.23 -11.69 5.26
C ALA A 149 -2.25 -12.72 5.83
N THR A 150 -1.04 -12.29 6.20
CA THR A 150 -0.02 -13.15 6.84
C THR A 150 -0.47 -13.62 8.22
N LEU A 151 -1.12 -12.76 9.00
CA LEU A 151 -1.71 -13.15 10.28
C LEU A 151 -2.88 -14.14 10.08
N ALA A 152 -3.71 -13.90 9.06
CA ALA A 152 -4.83 -14.76 8.72
C ALA A 152 -4.37 -16.18 8.32
N SER A 153 -3.31 -16.27 7.52
CA SER A 153 -2.69 -17.54 7.08
C SER A 153 -1.91 -18.27 8.18
N GLY A 154 -1.79 -17.69 9.38
CA GLY A 154 -1.10 -18.29 10.51
C GLY A 154 0.42 -18.08 10.51
N GLY A 155 0.93 -17.08 9.78
CA GLY A 155 2.35 -16.72 9.75
C GLY A 155 3.01 -16.88 8.38
N THR A 156 2.36 -17.53 7.42
CA THR A 156 2.89 -17.67 6.05
C THR A 156 2.65 -16.39 5.24
N ARG A 157 3.71 -15.69 4.87
CA ARG A 157 3.64 -14.52 3.98
C ARG A 157 3.74 -14.97 2.53
N TYR A 158 2.72 -14.64 1.75
CA TYR A 158 2.71 -14.89 0.31
C TYR A 158 3.17 -13.65 -0.46
N LYS A 159 3.71 -13.88 -1.66
CA LYS A 159 3.95 -12.82 -2.64
C LYS A 159 2.62 -12.28 -3.14
N VAL A 160 2.46 -10.96 -3.10
CA VAL A 160 1.29 -10.30 -3.68
C VAL A 160 1.36 -10.38 -5.20
N SER A 161 0.29 -10.85 -5.84
CA SER A 161 0.10 -10.84 -7.29
C SER A 161 -1.30 -10.31 -7.64
N ILE A 162 -1.39 -9.62 -8.78
CA ILE A 162 -2.67 -9.21 -9.39
C ILE A 162 -3.00 -10.12 -10.59
N VAL A 163 -2.00 -10.85 -11.11
CA VAL A 163 -2.16 -11.70 -12.30
C VAL A 163 -2.40 -13.14 -11.86
N ASP A 164 -3.54 -13.70 -12.30
CA ASP A 164 -3.90 -15.10 -12.12
C ASP A 164 -3.28 -15.98 -13.23
N LYS A 165 -3.53 -15.62 -14.49
CA LYS A 165 -3.01 -16.34 -15.66
C LYS A 165 -2.83 -15.44 -16.87
N ILE A 166 -1.94 -15.84 -17.77
CA ILE A 166 -1.79 -15.28 -19.12
C ILE A 166 -2.45 -16.24 -20.10
N THR A 167 -3.30 -15.72 -20.97
CA THR A 167 -3.98 -16.50 -22.00
C THR A 167 -3.61 -16.00 -23.40
N SER A 168 -3.68 -16.91 -24.37
CA SER A 168 -3.63 -16.54 -25.78
C SER A 168 -4.91 -15.78 -26.19
N PRO A 169 -4.94 -15.12 -27.36
CA PRO A 169 -6.18 -14.55 -27.90
C PRO A 169 -7.30 -15.58 -28.10
N THR A 170 -6.98 -16.87 -28.17
CA THR A 170 -7.96 -17.96 -28.29
C THR A 170 -8.42 -18.53 -26.95
N GLY A 171 -7.93 -17.98 -25.82
CA GLY A 171 -8.28 -18.40 -24.47
C GLY A 171 -7.46 -19.57 -23.92
N GLU A 172 -6.43 -20.02 -24.65
CA GLU A 172 -5.51 -21.05 -24.17
C GLU A 172 -4.64 -20.49 -23.03
N VAL A 173 -4.52 -21.22 -21.92
CA VAL A 173 -3.68 -20.80 -20.79
C VAL A 173 -2.21 -21.01 -21.16
N LEU A 174 -1.49 -19.90 -21.34
CA LEU A 174 -0.05 -19.90 -21.66
C LEU A 174 0.79 -19.98 -20.39
N HIS A 175 0.32 -19.36 -19.31
CA HIS A 175 0.99 -19.37 -18.02
C HIS A 175 -0.02 -19.17 -16.89
N GLU A 176 0.12 -19.93 -15.81
CA GLU A 176 -0.70 -19.83 -14.60
C GLU A 176 0.21 -19.50 -13.42
N PHE A 177 -0.12 -18.44 -12.69
CA PHE A 177 0.66 -18.00 -11.53
C PHE A 177 0.13 -18.68 -10.27
N LYS A 178 1.00 -19.38 -9.55
CA LYS A 178 0.64 -20.03 -8.28
C LYS A 178 1.06 -19.15 -7.11
N PRO A 179 0.39 -19.25 -5.95
CA PRO A 179 0.84 -18.60 -4.72
C PRO A 179 2.29 -18.97 -4.40
N GLU A 180 3.13 -17.96 -4.19
CA GLU A 180 4.55 -18.10 -3.86
C GLU A 180 4.75 -17.70 -2.39
N VAL A 181 5.30 -18.59 -1.57
CA VAL A 181 5.68 -18.28 -0.19
C VAL A 181 6.98 -17.48 -0.20
N VAL A 182 6.97 -16.31 0.41
CA VAL A 182 8.15 -15.44 0.52
C VAL A 182 8.76 -15.43 1.91
N ASP A 183 7.98 -15.84 2.93
CA ASP A 183 8.43 -15.89 4.32
C ASP A 183 7.49 -16.77 5.16
N GLU A 184 8.02 -17.34 6.24
CA GLU A 184 7.25 -18.11 7.22
C GLU A 184 7.66 -17.70 8.63
N LEU A 185 6.72 -17.13 9.37
CA LEU A 185 6.93 -16.71 10.75
C LEU A 185 6.63 -17.88 11.69
N ASP A 186 7.60 -18.24 12.55
CA ASP A 186 7.40 -19.18 13.63
C ASP A 186 6.70 -18.49 14.82
N ILE A 187 5.37 -18.36 14.72
CA ILE A 187 4.53 -17.76 15.75
C ILE A 187 3.95 -18.90 16.60
N PRO A 188 4.23 -18.96 17.92
CA PRO A 188 3.58 -19.92 18.80
C PRO A 188 2.06 -19.83 18.70
N GLU A 189 1.41 -20.97 18.53
CA GLU A 189 -0.05 -21.05 18.30
C GLU A 189 -0.85 -20.32 19.40
N GLU A 190 -0.41 -20.42 20.65
CA GLU A 190 -1.04 -19.71 21.77
C GLU A 190 -1.03 -18.18 21.60
N TYR A 191 0.02 -17.62 21.02
CA TYR A 191 0.13 -16.18 20.77
C TYR A 191 -0.71 -15.77 19.56
N LEU A 192 -0.68 -16.56 18.49
CA LEU A 192 -1.52 -16.32 17.31
C LEU A 192 -3.00 -16.32 17.69
N GLN A 193 -3.45 -17.31 18.48
CA GLN A 193 -4.84 -17.39 18.94
C GLN A 193 -5.21 -16.26 19.88
N ALA A 194 -4.31 -15.87 20.80
CA ALA A 194 -4.55 -14.71 21.66
C ALA A 194 -4.73 -13.41 20.84
N VAL A 195 -3.91 -13.21 19.80
CA VAL A 195 -4.03 -12.06 18.89
C VAL A 195 -5.35 -12.12 18.12
N LYS A 196 -5.69 -13.25 17.50
CA LYS A 196 -6.95 -13.42 16.75
C LYS A 196 -8.18 -13.20 17.64
N GLU A 197 -8.18 -13.73 18.87
CA GLU A 197 -9.30 -13.53 19.81
C GLU A 197 -9.41 -12.06 20.27
N GLY A 198 -8.28 -11.38 20.51
CA GLY A 198 -8.26 -9.95 20.78
C GLY A 198 -8.89 -9.15 19.65
N MET A 199 -8.49 -9.45 18.40
CA MET A 199 -9.04 -8.82 17.20
C MET A 199 -10.52 -9.19 16.96
N ARG A 200 -10.96 -10.41 17.29
CA ARG A 200 -12.38 -10.80 17.24
C ARG A 200 -13.20 -9.95 18.22
N LYS A 201 -12.70 -9.75 19.44
CA LYS A 201 -13.38 -8.94 20.48
C LYS A 201 -13.54 -7.46 20.11
N VAL A 202 -12.67 -6.89 19.27
CA VAL A 202 -12.87 -5.54 18.70
C VAL A 202 -14.22 -5.44 17.97
N ASN A 203 -14.67 -6.55 17.39
CA ASN A 203 -15.87 -6.64 16.55
C ASN A 203 -17.09 -7.21 17.29
N THR A 204 -16.89 -8.01 18.34
CA THR A 204 -17.98 -8.79 18.96
C THR A 204 -18.25 -8.46 20.43
N TYR A 205 -17.35 -7.74 21.12
CA TYR A 205 -17.54 -7.48 22.53
C TYR A 205 -18.51 -6.32 22.79
N VAL A 206 -19.69 -6.65 23.33
CA VAL A 206 -20.84 -5.73 23.51
C VAL A 206 -20.50 -4.42 24.22
N ASN A 207 -19.63 -4.46 25.23
CA ASN A 207 -19.42 -3.33 26.13
C ASN A 207 -18.28 -2.38 25.70
N ASN A 208 -17.38 -2.78 24.80
CA ASN A 208 -16.23 -1.95 24.40
C ASN A 208 -15.61 -2.29 23.03
N GLY A 209 -16.20 -3.20 22.25
CA GLY A 209 -15.75 -3.50 20.91
C GLY A 209 -15.95 -2.30 20.00
N LEU A 210 -14.84 -1.67 19.56
CA LEU A 210 -14.89 -0.42 18.80
C LEU A 210 -15.63 -0.54 17.46
N ALA A 211 -15.74 -1.76 16.91
CA ALA A 211 -16.47 -2.06 15.68
C ALA A 211 -17.71 -2.94 15.92
N TYR A 212 -18.16 -3.06 17.17
CA TYR A 212 -19.33 -3.87 17.55
C TYR A 212 -20.60 -3.47 16.80
N GLU A 213 -20.85 -2.18 16.61
CA GLU A 213 -22.01 -1.70 15.86
C GLU A 213 -22.07 -2.24 14.42
N CYS A 214 -20.93 -2.54 13.81
CA CYS A 214 -20.85 -3.09 12.46
C CYS A 214 -20.99 -4.62 12.47
N PHE A 215 -20.23 -5.29 13.33
CA PHE A 215 -19.95 -6.72 13.23
C PHE A 215 -20.52 -7.59 14.36
N GLY A 216 -21.04 -7.00 15.45
CA GLY A 216 -21.51 -7.74 16.62
C GLY A 216 -22.62 -8.75 16.31
N ASN A 217 -23.44 -8.46 15.29
CA ASN A 217 -24.49 -9.36 14.77
C ASN A 217 -24.23 -9.79 13.32
N PHE A 218 -23.01 -9.61 12.80
CA PHE A 218 -22.69 -10.04 11.44
C PHE A 218 -22.55 -11.58 11.42
N PRO A 219 -23.20 -12.31 10.49
CA PRO A 219 -23.29 -13.78 10.58
C PRO A 219 -21.96 -14.52 10.39
N ILE A 220 -20.95 -13.85 9.84
CA ILE A 220 -19.63 -14.41 9.59
C ILE A 220 -18.66 -13.81 10.61
N GLU A 221 -17.84 -14.64 11.25
CA GLU A 221 -16.91 -14.16 12.26
C GLU A 221 -15.76 -13.35 11.63
N VAL A 222 -15.84 -12.04 11.79
CA VAL A 222 -14.83 -11.08 11.33
C VAL A 222 -13.84 -10.80 12.45
N VAL A 223 -12.56 -10.91 12.12
CA VAL A 223 -11.44 -10.58 13.01
C VAL A 223 -10.84 -9.25 12.55
N GLY A 224 -10.71 -8.24 13.42
CA GLY A 224 -10.22 -6.93 12.97
C GLY A 224 -9.59 -6.07 14.05
N LYS A 225 -8.98 -4.96 13.60
CA LYS A 225 -8.34 -3.99 14.49
C LYS A 225 -8.46 -2.58 13.93
N THR A 226 -8.81 -1.64 14.81
CA THR A 226 -8.86 -0.21 14.52
C THR A 226 -7.48 0.44 14.69
N GLY A 227 -7.22 1.47 13.90
CA GLY A 227 -6.13 2.43 14.09
C GLY A 227 -6.63 3.85 13.87
N THR A 228 -6.20 4.78 14.70
CA THR A 228 -6.41 6.22 14.49
C THR A 228 -5.02 6.82 14.32
N ALA A 229 -4.71 7.34 13.13
CA ALA A 229 -3.44 7.98 12.87
C ALA A 229 -3.60 9.50 12.99
N ASP A 230 -2.96 10.05 14.01
CA ASP A 230 -3.01 11.47 14.33
C ASP A 230 -1.87 12.20 13.63
N PHE A 231 -2.16 13.36 13.06
CA PHE A 231 -1.15 14.23 12.46
C PHE A 231 -1.13 15.62 13.11
N SER A 232 -2.05 15.91 14.04
CA SER A 232 -2.07 17.16 14.79
C SER A 232 -2.92 17.07 16.07
N THR A 233 -3.13 18.21 16.72
CA THR A 233 -3.99 18.35 17.90
C THR A 233 -5.44 18.64 17.51
N GLU A 234 -6.39 18.40 18.43
CA GLU A 234 -7.81 18.68 18.23
C GLU A 234 -8.11 20.16 17.90
N GLU A 235 -7.37 21.07 18.53
CA GLU A 235 -7.46 22.50 18.24
C GLU A 235 -7.07 22.79 16.79
N HIS A 236 -5.95 22.23 16.34
CA HIS A 236 -5.49 22.45 14.98
C HIS A 236 -6.42 21.78 13.97
N TYR A 237 -6.91 20.56 14.23
CA TYR A 237 -7.92 19.90 13.39
C TYR A 237 -9.15 20.78 13.17
N THR A 238 -9.62 21.45 14.23
CA THR A 238 -10.74 22.39 14.16
C THR A 238 -10.40 23.61 13.29
N GLU A 239 -9.22 24.18 13.45
CA GLU A 239 -8.74 25.34 12.68
C GLU A 239 -8.69 25.04 11.17
N ILE A 240 -8.13 23.89 10.79
CA ILE A 240 -7.93 23.52 9.38
C ILE A 240 -9.12 22.75 8.78
N GLY A 241 -10.15 22.44 9.57
CA GLY A 241 -11.31 21.66 9.15
C GLY A 241 -10.98 20.22 8.75
N ARG A 242 -10.00 19.60 9.40
CA ARG A 242 -9.52 18.23 9.12
C ARG A 242 -9.73 17.32 10.33
N ARG A 243 -9.48 16.01 10.17
CA ARG A 243 -9.60 15.02 11.25
C ARG A 243 -8.53 13.93 11.14
N PRO A 244 -8.25 13.19 12.23
CA PRO A 244 -7.36 12.03 12.19
C PRO A 244 -7.76 11.02 11.10
N HIS A 245 -6.79 10.27 10.58
CA HIS A 245 -7.08 9.21 9.63
C HIS A 245 -7.65 7.99 10.34
N GLY A 246 -8.72 7.42 9.78
CA GLY A 246 -9.37 6.22 10.30
C GLY A 246 -8.88 4.98 9.56
N ASN A 247 -8.04 4.19 10.21
CA ASN A 247 -7.52 2.93 9.66
C ASN A 247 -8.27 1.73 10.23
N TYR A 248 -8.55 0.73 9.40
CA TYR A 248 -9.10 -0.54 9.86
C TYR A 248 -8.50 -1.70 9.06
N ILE A 249 -8.06 -2.73 9.77
CA ILE A 249 -7.69 -4.03 9.19
C ILE A 249 -8.69 -5.08 9.63
N SER A 250 -8.95 -6.05 8.76
CA SER A 250 -9.71 -7.23 9.13
C SER A 250 -9.50 -8.40 8.19
N PHE A 251 -9.78 -9.60 8.63
CA PHE A 251 -9.98 -10.76 7.76
C PHE A 251 -11.21 -11.57 8.20
N ALA A 252 -11.73 -12.39 7.30
CA ALA A 252 -12.84 -13.29 7.60
C ALA A 252 -12.88 -14.49 6.64
N PRO A 253 -13.53 -15.61 7.05
CA PRO A 253 -13.91 -15.95 8.43
C PRO A 253 -12.69 -16.16 9.35
N MET A 254 -12.88 -16.18 10.67
CA MET A 254 -11.79 -16.38 11.65
C MET A 254 -11.03 -17.71 11.44
N ASP A 255 -11.77 -18.82 11.33
CA ASP A 255 -11.19 -20.18 11.33
C ASP A 255 -10.71 -20.64 9.96
N ASN A 256 -11.30 -20.12 8.88
CA ASN A 256 -10.92 -20.46 7.50
C ASN A 256 -10.85 -19.20 6.63
N PRO A 257 -9.89 -18.29 6.88
CA PRO A 257 -9.86 -16.98 6.25
C PRO A 257 -9.86 -17.05 4.72
N LYS A 258 -10.72 -16.24 4.10
CA LYS A 258 -10.87 -16.16 2.64
C LYS A 258 -10.50 -14.82 2.05
N ILE A 259 -10.63 -13.75 2.83
CA ILE A 259 -10.33 -12.39 2.40
C ILE A 259 -9.77 -11.58 3.58
N ALA A 260 -8.76 -10.77 3.30
CA ALA A 260 -8.16 -9.84 4.23
C ALA A 260 -8.17 -8.43 3.61
N ILE A 261 -8.48 -7.42 4.42
CA ILE A 261 -8.79 -6.07 3.97
C ILE A 261 -8.06 -5.08 4.87
N PHE A 262 -7.46 -4.06 4.26
CA PHE A 262 -7.06 -2.82 4.91
C PHE A 262 -7.79 -1.64 4.26
N SER A 263 -8.20 -0.67 5.06
CA SER A 263 -8.64 0.64 4.58
C SER A 263 -8.05 1.76 5.42
N THR A 264 -7.82 2.89 4.76
CA THR A 264 -7.56 4.18 5.38
C THR A 264 -8.62 5.16 4.91
N LEU A 265 -9.24 5.87 5.86
CA LEU A 265 -10.17 6.95 5.60
C LEU A 265 -9.50 8.25 5.99
N TYR A 266 -9.12 9.06 4.99
CA TYR A 266 -8.69 10.43 5.22
C TYR A 266 -9.82 11.21 5.90
N ASP A 267 -9.48 11.94 6.95
CA ASP A 267 -10.43 12.65 7.81
C ASP A 267 -11.52 11.73 8.44
N GLY A 268 -11.19 10.45 8.63
CA GLY A 268 -12.08 9.41 9.14
C GLY A 268 -12.39 9.46 10.63
N ASN A 269 -11.71 10.33 11.40
CA ASN A 269 -11.84 10.56 12.85
C ASN A 269 -11.39 9.39 13.74
N LYS A 270 -11.86 8.18 13.44
CA LYS A 270 -11.59 6.96 14.21
C LYS A 270 -11.49 5.75 13.29
N GLY A 271 -10.66 4.78 13.65
CA GLY A 271 -10.51 3.55 12.87
C GLY A 271 -11.82 2.78 12.66
N SER A 272 -12.76 2.83 13.60
CA SER A 272 -14.04 2.11 13.45
C SER A 272 -14.93 2.65 12.33
N SER A 273 -14.67 3.85 11.82
CA SER A 273 -15.34 4.35 10.61
C SER A 273 -15.08 3.43 9.41
N GLY A 274 -13.87 2.86 9.30
CA GLY A 274 -13.49 1.90 8.24
C GLY A 274 -14.24 0.56 8.32
N ALA A 275 -14.75 0.17 9.49
CA ALA A 275 -15.49 -1.08 9.67
C ALA A 275 -16.77 -1.12 8.82
N THR A 276 -17.42 0.02 8.58
CA THR A 276 -18.62 0.12 7.73
C THR A 276 -18.32 -0.21 6.26
N VAL A 277 -17.15 0.22 5.77
CA VAL A 277 -16.66 -0.10 4.42
C VAL A 277 -16.36 -1.59 4.32
N HIS A 278 -15.66 -2.14 5.31
CA HIS A 278 -15.32 -3.56 5.33
C HIS A 278 -16.58 -4.44 5.39
N LYS A 279 -17.60 -4.04 6.16
CA LYS A 279 -18.89 -4.75 6.19
C LYS A 279 -19.53 -4.83 4.80
N ALA A 280 -19.56 -3.72 4.05
CA ALA A 280 -20.10 -3.72 2.70
C ALA A 280 -19.29 -4.65 1.76
N ILE A 281 -17.96 -4.66 1.88
CA ILE A 281 -17.09 -5.58 1.11
C ILE A 281 -17.41 -7.03 1.47
N TYR A 282 -17.50 -7.37 2.76
CA TYR A 282 -17.85 -8.71 3.22
C TYR A 282 -19.25 -9.14 2.79
N GLU A 283 -20.22 -8.22 2.81
CA GLU A 283 -21.58 -8.47 2.33
C GLU A 283 -21.62 -8.81 0.83
N ALA A 284 -20.81 -8.12 0.02
CA ALA A 284 -20.65 -8.43 -1.39
C ALA A 284 -19.91 -9.75 -1.62
N TYR A 285 -18.79 -9.95 -0.93
CA TYR A 285 -17.94 -11.13 -1.08
C TYR A 285 -18.62 -12.43 -0.64
N PHE A 286 -19.36 -12.37 0.48
CA PHE A 286 -20.06 -13.53 1.06
C PHE A 286 -21.58 -13.51 0.79
N LYS A 287 -22.03 -12.84 -0.28
CA LYS A 287 -23.46 -12.69 -0.62
C LYS A 287 -24.23 -14.01 -0.53
N ASP A 288 -23.73 -15.06 -1.17
CA ASP A 288 -24.42 -16.35 -1.23
C ASP A 288 -24.44 -17.06 0.12
N GLU A 289 -23.36 -16.94 0.91
CA GLU A 289 -23.28 -17.51 2.26
C GLU A 289 -24.26 -16.80 3.20
N LEU A 290 -24.33 -15.46 3.13
CA LEU A 290 -25.26 -14.67 3.93
C LEU A 290 -26.72 -14.99 3.62
N LEU A 291 -27.07 -15.14 2.34
CA LEU A 291 -28.43 -15.52 1.92
C LEU A 291 -28.77 -16.98 2.28
N LYS A 292 -27.79 -17.88 2.32
CA LYS A 292 -27.97 -19.25 2.83
C LYS A 292 -28.21 -19.26 4.34
N ILE A 293 -27.48 -18.44 5.11
CA ILE A 293 -27.65 -18.31 6.56
C ILE A 293 -28.99 -17.65 6.89
N ASN A 294 -29.34 -16.58 6.19
CA ASN A 294 -30.59 -15.85 6.35
C ASN A 294 -31.14 -15.40 4.99
N PRO A 295 -32.15 -16.08 4.43
CA PRO A 295 -32.76 -15.69 3.15
C PRO A 295 -33.33 -14.26 3.13
N ASN A 296 -33.64 -13.69 4.30
CA ASN A 296 -34.16 -12.33 4.44
C ASN A 296 -33.06 -11.29 4.72
N TYR A 297 -31.77 -11.64 4.61
CA TYR A 297 -30.65 -10.77 4.99
C TYR A 297 -30.72 -9.37 4.36
N ALA A 298 -31.09 -9.29 3.08
CA ALA A 298 -31.23 -8.02 2.35
C ALA A 298 -32.19 -7.02 3.03
N SER A 299 -33.26 -7.52 3.66
CA SER A 299 -34.22 -6.68 4.37
C SER A 299 -33.68 -6.13 5.70
N THR A 300 -32.60 -6.74 6.22
CA THR A 300 -32.02 -6.42 7.53
C THR A 300 -30.74 -5.57 7.44
N SER A 301 -30.17 -5.41 6.23
CA SER A 301 -28.93 -4.65 6.03
C SER A 301 -29.08 -3.62 4.91
N SER A 302 -28.98 -2.35 5.29
CA SER A 302 -29.01 -1.23 4.35
C SER A 302 -27.78 -1.21 3.42
N SER A 303 -26.61 -1.63 3.91
CA SER A 303 -25.40 -1.74 3.09
C SER A 303 -25.52 -2.87 2.08
N PHE A 304 -26.10 -4.02 2.46
CA PHE A 304 -26.35 -5.11 1.52
C PHE A 304 -27.33 -4.69 0.43
N GLN A 305 -28.43 -4.04 0.82
CA GLN A 305 -29.40 -3.52 -0.14
C GLN A 305 -28.74 -2.54 -1.12
N LYS A 306 -27.91 -1.61 -0.61
CA LYS A 306 -27.26 -0.58 -1.42
C LYS A 306 -26.17 -1.13 -2.34
N TYR A 307 -25.27 -1.96 -1.82
CA TYR A 307 -24.02 -2.33 -2.49
C TYR A 307 -24.02 -3.74 -3.07
N VAL A 308 -25.04 -4.56 -2.78
CA VAL A 308 -25.14 -5.93 -3.30
C VAL A 308 -26.40 -6.12 -4.15
N VAL A 309 -27.57 -5.68 -3.66
CA VAL A 309 -28.83 -5.82 -4.41
C VAL A 309 -28.96 -4.75 -5.49
N ASN A 310 -28.71 -3.49 -5.12
CA ASN A 310 -28.83 -2.33 -6.01
C ASN A 310 -27.49 -1.97 -6.69
N ALA A 311 -26.50 -2.87 -6.64
CA ALA A 311 -25.26 -2.67 -7.38
C ALA A 311 -25.59 -2.59 -8.89
N PRO A 312 -24.90 -1.71 -9.66
CA PRO A 312 -25.00 -1.75 -11.11
C PRO A 312 -24.75 -3.18 -11.61
N ALA A 313 -25.50 -3.60 -12.64
CA ALA A 313 -25.32 -4.92 -13.23
C ALA A 313 -23.84 -5.12 -13.60
N ASP A 314 -23.31 -6.27 -13.26
CA ASP A 314 -21.95 -6.65 -13.61
C ASP A 314 -21.83 -6.66 -15.15
N ASN A 315 -20.72 -6.16 -15.72
CA ASN A 315 -20.51 -6.13 -17.17
C ASN A 315 -20.50 -7.54 -17.82
N LYS A 316 -20.65 -8.60 -17.01
CA LYS A 316 -20.74 -10.00 -17.44
C LYS A 316 -22.03 -10.36 -18.14
N GLU A 317 -23.17 -9.73 -17.82
CA GLU A 317 -24.43 -10.03 -18.54
C GLU A 317 -24.37 -9.60 -20.02
N THR A 318 -23.54 -8.60 -20.33
CA THR A 318 -23.25 -8.19 -21.72
C THR A 318 -22.30 -9.14 -22.47
N GLU A 319 -21.52 -9.97 -21.79
CA GLU A 319 -20.63 -10.93 -22.47
C GLU A 319 -21.35 -12.22 -22.85
N GLU A 320 -22.20 -12.77 -21.98
CA GLU A 320 -22.97 -13.99 -22.32
C GLU A 320 -23.98 -13.72 -23.45
N SER A 321 -24.61 -12.54 -23.46
CA SER A 321 -25.52 -12.12 -24.54
C SER A 321 -24.79 -11.84 -25.86
N ASN A 322 -23.56 -11.30 -25.84
CA ASN A 322 -22.75 -11.11 -27.04
C ASN A 322 -22.17 -12.42 -27.59
N VAL A 323 -21.91 -13.43 -26.75
CA VAL A 323 -21.47 -14.76 -27.20
C VAL A 323 -22.64 -15.54 -27.82
N GLU A 324 -23.87 -15.42 -27.31
CA GLU A 324 -25.06 -16.01 -27.94
C GLU A 324 -25.48 -15.28 -29.23
N ALA A 325 -25.39 -13.95 -29.29
CA ALA A 325 -25.64 -13.19 -30.50
C ALA A 325 -24.63 -13.52 -31.61
N ASN A 326 -23.34 -13.64 -31.28
CA ASN A 326 -22.30 -14.03 -32.25
C ASN A 326 -22.45 -15.49 -32.74
N LYS A 327 -23.03 -16.39 -31.94
CA LYS A 327 -23.38 -17.76 -32.38
C LYS A 327 -24.60 -17.79 -33.30
N GLN A 328 -25.56 -16.89 -33.13
CA GLN A 328 -26.69 -16.78 -34.06
C GLN A 328 -26.29 -16.15 -35.41
N ASP A 329 -25.41 -15.16 -35.41
CA ASP A 329 -24.92 -14.54 -36.65
C ASP A 329 -24.02 -15.48 -37.48
N THR A 330 -23.20 -16.32 -36.83
CA THR A 330 -22.40 -17.34 -37.55
C THR A 330 -23.26 -18.46 -38.13
N ASN A 331 -24.39 -18.82 -37.52
CA ASN A 331 -25.33 -19.81 -38.07
C ASN A 331 -26.18 -19.25 -39.23
N ASN A 332 -26.47 -17.94 -39.26
CA ASN A 332 -27.19 -17.30 -40.37
C ASN A 332 -26.29 -16.98 -41.58
N GLN A 333 -24.98 -16.85 -41.40
CA GLN A 333 -24.04 -16.70 -42.53
C GLN A 333 -23.73 -18.04 -43.22
N ASN A 334 -23.71 -19.15 -42.48
CA ASN A 334 -23.46 -20.47 -43.07
C ASN A 334 -24.67 -21.05 -43.84
N THR A 335 -25.92 -20.67 -43.52
CA THR A 335 -27.11 -21.13 -44.25
C THR A 335 -27.38 -20.36 -45.55
N ASN A 336 -26.83 -19.15 -45.72
CA ASN A 336 -27.00 -18.34 -46.94
C ASN A 336 -25.90 -18.54 -48.00
N THR A 337 -24.86 -19.32 -47.71
CA THR A 337 -23.74 -19.57 -48.66
C THR A 337 -23.88 -20.92 -49.39
N GLU A 338 -24.78 -21.80 -48.96
CA GLU A 338 -24.99 -23.13 -49.58
C GLU A 338 -26.13 -23.20 -50.63
N THR A 339 -26.89 -22.12 -50.87
CA THR A 339 -28.05 -22.14 -51.79
C THR A 339 -27.90 -21.42 -53.14
N ASN A 340 -26.75 -20.79 -53.44
CA ASN A 340 -26.55 -20.05 -54.70
C ASN A 340 -25.42 -20.57 -55.58
N ASN A 341 -25.27 -21.90 -55.71
CA ASN A 341 -24.40 -22.49 -56.72
C ASN A 341 -24.97 -23.82 -57.27
N ILE A 342 -26.22 -23.79 -57.74
CA ILE A 342 -26.74 -24.78 -58.68
C ILE A 342 -27.64 -24.05 -59.68
N GLU A 343 -27.34 -24.24 -60.97
CA GLU A 343 -28.09 -23.90 -62.19
C GLU A 343 -27.77 -22.60 -62.97
N GLN A 344 -27.06 -22.87 -64.09
CA GLN A 344 -27.03 -22.24 -65.42
C GLN A 344 -26.13 -21.03 -65.70
#